data_AF-A0A353SZY1-F1
#
_entry.id   AF-A0A353SZY1-F1
#
_cell.length_a   1.000
_cell.length_b   1.000
_cell.length_c   1.000
_cell.angle_alpha   90.00
_cell.angle_beta   90.00
_cell.angle_gamma   90.00
#
_symmetry.space_group_name_H-M   'P 1'
#
loop_
_entity.id
_entity.type
_entity.pdbx_description
1 polymer ?
#
loop_
_entity_poly.entity_id
_entity_poly.type
_entity_poly.pdbx_seq_one_letter_code
_entity_poly.pdbx_strand_id
1 'polypeptide(L)'
;MIDVLIKLVDVLSQALILLVILSVILSFFMPPYHTVRRTIDRIIEPLLSPIRRVVPLVGMFDLSPLVLIILIQIVSFALIRLLSNLR
;
A
#
# COMPACT_ATOMS: atom_id res chain seq x y z
N MET A 1 14.84 4.79 21.92
CA MET A 1 15.09 3.85 20.80
C MET A 1 13.79 3.32 20.22
N ILE A 2 12.83 2.87 21.05
CA ILE A 2 11.50 2.43 20.59
C ILE A 2 10.75 3.51 19.81
N ASP A 3 10.86 4.78 20.19
CA ASP A 3 10.23 5.88 19.44
C ASP A 3 10.74 6.01 18.00
N VAL A 4 12.01 5.65 17.75
CA VAL A 4 12.59 5.65 16.40
C VAL A 4 11.95 4.52 15.57
N LEU A 5 11.74 3.34 16.17
CA LEU A 5 11.05 2.24 15.50
C LEU A 5 9.60 2.59 15.19
N ILE A 6 8.88 3.21 16.13
CA ILE A 6 7.49 3.66 15.90
C ILE A 6 7.42 4.64 14.73
N LYS A 7 8.30 5.66 14.71
CA LYS A 7 8.36 6.62 13.60
C LYS A 7 8.71 5.95 12.27
N LEU A 8 9.61 4.96 12.28
CA LEU A 8 9.99 4.23 11.08
C LEU A 8 8.81 3.41 10.53
N VAL A 9 8.05 2.73 11.38
CA VAL A 9 6.83 2.02 10.97
C VAL A 9 5.81 2.98 10.36
N ASP A 10 5.57 4.12 11.01
CA ASP A 10 4.63 5.14 10.54
C ASP A 10 5.03 5.69 9.16
N VAL A 11 6.28 6.15 9.01
CA VAL A 11 6.80 6.70 7.75
C VAL A 11 6.77 5.67 6.62
N LEU A 12 7.17 4.43 6.86
CA LEU A 12 7.12 3.38 5.84
C LEU A 12 5.69 3.06 5.42
N SER A 13 4.77 3.03 6.39
CA SER A 13 3.35 2.76 6.12
C SER A 13 2.74 3.87 5.26
N GLN A 14 3.01 5.13 5.59
CA GLN A 14 2.57 6.29 4.81
C GLN A 14 3.18 6.31 3.41
N ALA A 15 4.47 6.00 3.28
CA ALA A 15 5.13 5.91 1.98
C ALA A 15 4.53 4.81 1.10
N LEU A 16 4.22 3.64 1.65
CA LEU A 16 3.53 2.57 0.93
C LEU A 16 2.13 2.98 0.49
N ILE A 17 1.34 3.61 1.35
CA ILE A 17 0.01 4.13 1.00
C ILE A 17 0.13 5.14 -0.15
N LEU A 18 1.09 6.06 -0.09
CA LEU A 18 1.33 7.03 -1.16
C LEU A 18 1.67 6.32 -2.48
N LEU A 19 2.52 5.28 -2.45
CA LEU A 19 2.86 4.50 -3.64
C LEU A 19 1.64 3.77 -4.23
N VAL A 20 0.73 3.25 -3.40
CA VAL A 20 -0.53 2.64 -3.86
C VAL A 20 -1.43 3.70 -4.52
N ILE A 21 -1.55 4.89 -3.92
CA ILE A 21 -2.32 6.00 -4.51
C ILE A 21 -1.70 6.42 -5.85
N LEU A 22 -0.37 6.56 -5.90
CA LEU A 22 0.34 6.86 -7.13
C LEU A 22 0.14 5.79 -8.20
N SER A 23 0.18 4.50 -7.85
CA SER A 23 -0.06 3.43 -8.84
C SER A 23 -1.47 3.54 -9.44
N VAL A 24 -2.48 3.82 -8.61
CA VAL A 24 -3.85 4.05 -9.07
C VAL A 24 -3.92 5.28 -9.99
N ILE A 25 -3.40 6.43 -9.56
CA ILE A 25 -3.41 7.66 -10.37
C ILE A 25 -2.70 7.43 -11.71
N LEU A 26 -1.48 6.90 -11.68
CA LEU A 26 -0.70 6.63 -12.89
C LEU A 26 -1.40 5.63 -13.81
N SER A 27 -2.22 4.73 -13.27
CA SER A 27 -2.99 3.80 -14.08
C SER A 27 -4.03 4.46 -14.98
N PHE A 28 -4.58 5.61 -14.55
CA PHE A 28 -5.54 6.42 -15.31
C PHE A 28 -4.85 7.35 -16.34
N PHE A 29 -3.66 7.87 -16.01
CA PHE A 29 -3.02 8.91 -16.83
C PHE A 29 -1.88 8.43 -17.74
N MET A 30 -1.25 7.28 -17.43
CA MET A 30 -0.09 6.79 -18.16
C MET A 30 -0.31 5.38 -18.67
N PRO A 31 0.20 4.99 -19.86
CA PRO A 31 0.11 3.62 -20.33
C PRO A 31 1.05 2.67 -19.53
N PRO A 32 0.73 1.37 -19.46
CA PRO A 32 1.45 0.39 -18.62
C PRO A 32 2.93 0.19 -19.00
N TYR A 33 3.32 0.51 -20.23
CA TYR A 33 4.70 0.40 -20.69
C TYR A 33 5.59 1.57 -20.26
N HIS A 34 5.03 2.67 -19.75
CA HIS A 34 5.80 3.84 -19.29
C HIS A 34 6.73 3.47 -18.12
N THR A 35 7.99 3.89 -18.19
CA THR A 35 9.04 3.47 -17.23
C THR A 35 8.68 3.77 -15.78
N VAL A 36 8.19 4.97 -15.50
CA VAL A 36 7.81 5.39 -14.13
C VAL A 36 6.67 4.54 -13.58
N ARG A 37 5.62 4.33 -14.39
CA ARG A 37 4.48 3.49 -14.02
C ARG A 37 4.93 2.05 -13.76
N ARG A 38 5.72 1.47 -14.67
CA ARG A 38 6.24 0.11 -14.54
C ARG A 38 7.07 -0.07 -13.27
N THR A 39 7.87 0.92 -12.88
CA THR A 39 8.67 0.86 -11.64
C THR A 39 7.79 0.83 -10.41
N ILE A 40 6.76 1.68 -10.35
CA ILE A 40 5.82 1.71 -9.22
C ILE A 40 4.98 0.43 -9.18
N ASP A 41 4.46 0.00 -10.33
CA ASP A 41 3.66 -1.23 -10.45
C ASP A 41 4.48 -2.46 -9.99
N ARG A 42 5.79 -2.53 -10.25
CA ARG A 42 6.65 -3.62 -9.74
C ARG A 42 6.71 -3.70 -8.21
N ILE A 43 6.56 -2.58 -7.51
CA ILE A 43 6.57 -2.54 -6.04
C ILE A 43 5.19 -2.92 -5.50
N ILE A 44 4.13 -2.42 -6.14
CA ILE A 44 2.75 -2.52 -5.63
C ILE A 44 2.05 -3.82 -6.08
N GLU A 45 2.33 -4.33 -7.28
CA GLU A 45 1.66 -5.51 -7.84
C GLU A 45 1.81 -6.78 -6.99
N PRO A 46 2.97 -7.09 -6.38
CA PRO A 46 3.09 -8.24 -5.47
C PRO A 46 2.14 -8.16 -4.25
N LEU A 47 1.80 -6.95 -3.81
CA LEU A 47 0.86 -6.71 -2.71
C LEU A 47 -0.60 -6.73 -3.19
N LEU A 48 -0.88 -6.22 -4.39
CA LEU A 48 -2.23 -6.19 -4.97
C LEU A 48 -2.67 -7.55 -5.54
N SER A 49 -1.77 -8.31 -6.16
CA SER A 49 -2.08 -9.60 -6.80
C SER A 49 -2.80 -10.59 -5.88
N PRO A 50 -2.37 -10.84 -4.63
CA PRO A 50 -3.11 -11.73 -3.73
C PRO A 50 -4.48 -11.17 -3.33
N ILE A 51 -4.62 -9.85 -3.20
CA ILE A 51 -5.88 -9.20 -2.85
C ILE A 51 -6.89 -9.33 -4.00
N ARG A 52 -6.44 -9.12 -5.24
CA ARG A 52 -7.25 -9.29 -6.47
C ARG A 52 -7.78 -10.70 -6.67
N ARG A 53 -7.16 -11.71 -6.07
CA ARG A 53 -7.66 -13.10 -6.11
C ARG A 53 -8.90 -13.29 -5.22
N VAL A 54 -9.06 -12.46 -4.20
CA VAL A 54 -10.15 -12.54 -3.22
C VAL A 54 -11.21 -11.48 -3.47
N VAL A 55 -10.78 -10.28 -3.84
CA VAL A 55 -11.66 -9.12 -4.11
C VAL A 55 -12.03 -9.13 -5.60
N PRO A 56 -13.29 -9.43 -5.95
CA PRO A 56 -13.72 -9.37 -7.34
C PRO A 56 -13.70 -7.93 -7.84
N LEU A 57 -13.45 -7.76 -9.15
CA LEU A 57 -13.58 -6.47 -9.82
C LEU A 57 -15.06 -6.04 -9.80
N VAL A 58 -15.32 -4.80 -9.41
CA VAL A 58 -16.69 -4.22 -9.44
C VAL A 58 -16.82 -3.41 -10.73
N GLY A 59 -17.37 -4.05 -11.76
CA GLY A 59 -17.41 -3.47 -13.11
C GLY A 59 -15.99 -3.30 -13.67
N MET A 60 -15.62 -2.07 -14.03
CA MET A 60 -14.27 -1.71 -14.48
C MET A 60 -13.35 -1.20 -13.37
N PHE A 61 -13.85 -1.07 -12.13
CA PHE A 61 -13.10 -0.51 -11.02
C PHE A 61 -12.45 -1.62 -10.18
N ASP A 62 -11.15 -1.48 -9.95
CA ASP A 62 -10.40 -2.33 -9.04
C ASP A 62 -10.45 -1.74 -7.62
N LEU A 63 -11.14 -2.44 -6.71
CA LEU A 63 -11.22 -2.04 -5.29
C LEU A 63 -10.02 -2.56 -4.47
N SER A 64 -9.17 -3.41 -5.05
CA SER A 64 -8.01 -3.99 -4.36
C SER A 64 -7.04 -2.95 -3.79
N PRO A 65 -6.76 -1.80 -4.45
CA PRO A 65 -5.94 -0.74 -3.88
C PRO A 65 -6.51 -0.15 -2.59
N LEU A 66 -7.83 0.03 -2.52
CA LEU A 66 -8.50 0.51 -1.30
C LEU A 66 -8.34 -0.51 -0.16
N VAL A 67 -8.56 -1.79 -0.46
CA VAL A 67 -8.37 -2.88 0.51
C VAL A 67 -6.91 -2.93 0.98
N LEU A 68 -5.94 -2.77 0.08
CA LEU A 68 -4.52 -2.72 0.44
C LEU A 68 -4.20 -1.56 1.38
N ILE A 69 -4.74 -0.36 1.12
CA ILE A 69 -4.56 0.81 2.00
C ILE A 69 -5.13 0.54 3.40
N ILE A 70 -6.30 -0.09 3.50
CA ILE A 70 -6.90 -0.46 4.78
C ILE A 70 -6.02 -1.48 5.52
N LEU A 71 -5.53 -2.51 4.82
CA LEU A 71 -4.65 -3.52 5.40
C LEU A 71 -3.34 -2.91 5.92
N ILE A 72 -2.72 -2.00 5.17
CA ILE A 72 -1.51 -1.30 5.61
C ILE A 72 -1.79 -0.51 6.89
N GLN A 73 -2.91 0.23 6.97
CA GLN A 73 -3.27 0.98 8.17
C GLN A 73 -3.50 0.07 9.38
N ILE A 74 -4.22 -1.04 9.21
CA ILE A 74 -4.47 -2.01 10.29
C ILE A 74 -3.15 -2.60 10.80
N VAL A 75 -2.27 -3.03 9.89
CA VAL A 75 -0.96 -3.59 10.25
C VAL A 75 -0.09 -2.54 10.95
N SER A 76 -0.03 -1.33 10.41
CA SER A 76 0.72 -0.22 11.00
C SER A 76 0.23 0.10 12.42
N PHE A 77 -1.08 0.24 12.61
CA PHE A 77 -1.69 0.47 13.91
C PHE A 77 -1.36 -0.66 14.89
N ALA A 78 -1.49 -1.92 14.48
CA ALA A 78 -1.19 -3.08 15.32
C ALA A 78 0.30 -3.10 15.75
N LEU A 79 1.22 -2.84 14.81
CA LEU A 79 2.65 -2.78 15.08
C LEU A 79 3.01 -1.63 16.02
N ILE A 80 2.50 -0.43 15.77
CA ILE A 80 2.75 0.74 16.61
C ILE A 80 2.20 0.49 18.02
N ARG A 81 0.99 -0.06 18.15
CA ARG A 81 0.39 -0.40 19.45
C ARG A 81 1.23 -1.42 20.21
N LEU A 82 1.72 -2.45 19.54
CA LEU A 82 2.60 -3.45 20.13
C LEU A 82 3.91 -2.80 20.61
N LEU A 83 4.56 -2.00 19.77
CA LEU A 83 5.79 -1.28 20.12
C LEU A 83 5.57 -0.30 21.27
N SER A 84 4.44 0.38 21.32
CA SER A 84 4.10 1.30 22.41
C SER A 84 3.86 0.60 23.74
N ASN A 85 3.44 -0.66 23.73
CA ASN A 85 3.28 -1.45 24.95
C ASN A 85 4.63 -1.95 25.52
N LEU A 86 5.67 -1.99 24.69
CA LEU A 86 7.04 -2.39 25.08
C LEU A 86 7.89 -1.21 25.58
N ARG A 87 7.36 0.01 25.49
CA ARG A 87 7.96 1.24 26.01
C ARG A 87 7.85 1.30 27.52
#